data_AF-A0A969L4S3-F1
#
_entry.id   AF-A0A969L4S3-F1
#
_cell.length_a   1.000
_cell.length_b   1.000
_cell.length_c   1.000
_cell.angle_alpha   90.00
_cell.angle_beta   90.00
_cell.angle_gamma   90.00
#
_symmetry.space_group_name_H-M   'P 1'
#
loop_
_entity.id
_entity.type
_entity.pdbx_description
1 polymer ?
#
loop_
_entity_poly.entity_id
_entity_poly.type
_entity_poly.pdbx_seq_one_letter_code
_entity_poly.pdbx_strand_id
1 'polypeptide(L)'
;MENDWNPDDPWEVAANPKSYLQGSPSRDAFKHWHKSLGKDLIATDLDFVLVSDSGLAPGIIAVLDYKRPEDKLSFTEIIAYNQLVEFGIPIYVIVAEYLDGKLSEKFTIRQYFTGNPRKLEDVQLSEPILMNASRDEYERWERRIRLEYKHSLTQLEYARKRVEAANNRYRLIASAIGKALPTEFWKWDELLKKESGKNTNRS
;
A
#
# COMPACT_ATOMS: atom_id res chain seq x y z
N MET A 1 26.70 -22.63 -19.31
CA MET A 1 26.01 -21.53 -20.01
C MET A 1 26.07 -20.37 -19.07
N GLU A 2 27.00 -19.46 -19.30
CA GLU A 2 27.07 -18.18 -18.60
C GLU A 2 25.91 -17.32 -19.13
N ASN A 3 25.09 -16.78 -18.23
CA ASN A 3 24.03 -15.85 -18.60
C ASN A 3 24.70 -14.50 -18.91
N ASP A 4 24.71 -14.12 -20.19
CA ASP A 4 25.03 -12.78 -20.67
C ASP A 4 23.92 -11.81 -20.25
N TRP A 5 23.88 -11.47 -18.96
CA TRP A 5 22.95 -10.45 -18.45
C TRP A 5 23.35 -9.09 -19.00
N ASN A 6 22.54 -8.53 -19.90
CA ASN A 6 22.73 -7.17 -20.39
C ASN A 6 21.89 -6.18 -19.54
N PRO A 7 22.51 -5.37 -18.68
CA PRO A 7 21.80 -4.39 -17.85
C PRO A 7 21.04 -3.32 -18.64
N ASP A 8 21.36 -3.15 -19.94
CA ASP A 8 20.81 -2.10 -20.79
C ASP A 8 19.69 -2.59 -21.74
N ASP A 9 19.32 -3.88 -21.72
CA ASP A 9 18.17 -4.38 -22.50
C ASP A 9 16.86 -4.24 -21.69
N PRO A 10 15.96 -3.31 -22.04
CA PRO A 10 14.71 -3.11 -21.31
C PRO A 10 13.74 -4.31 -21.38
N TRP A 11 13.99 -5.31 -22.23
CA TRP A 11 13.12 -6.48 -22.41
C TRP A 11 13.61 -7.73 -21.68
N GLU A 12 14.92 -7.98 -21.56
CA GLU A 12 15.43 -9.02 -20.66
C GLU A 12 15.08 -8.72 -19.20
N VAL A 13 14.90 -7.44 -18.90
CA VAL A 13 14.48 -6.94 -17.60
C VAL A 13 13.11 -7.48 -17.17
N ALA A 14 12.21 -7.74 -18.12
CA ALA A 14 10.88 -8.27 -17.84
C ALA A 14 10.88 -9.76 -17.40
N ALA A 15 11.97 -10.50 -17.63
CA ALA A 15 12.03 -11.94 -17.39
C ALA A 15 12.23 -12.34 -15.92
N ASN A 16 12.77 -11.44 -15.08
CA ASN A 16 12.86 -11.63 -13.63
C ASN A 16 12.69 -10.30 -12.89
N PRO A 17 11.44 -9.87 -12.59
CA PRO A 17 11.15 -8.56 -12.01
C PRO A 17 11.77 -8.33 -10.62
N LYS A 18 12.35 -9.37 -9.98
CA LYS A 18 12.99 -9.26 -8.67
C LYS A 18 14.45 -8.76 -8.73
N SER A 19 15.11 -8.79 -9.89
CA SER A 19 16.51 -8.35 -10.01
C SER A 19 16.70 -6.84 -9.77
N TYR A 20 15.66 -6.02 -9.98
CA TYR A 20 15.68 -4.56 -9.75
C TYR A 20 15.59 -4.14 -8.29
N LEU A 21 15.35 -5.09 -7.37
CA LEU A 21 15.17 -4.77 -5.96
C LEU A 21 16.50 -4.55 -5.23
N GLN A 22 17.63 -4.77 -5.90
CA GLN A 22 18.95 -4.49 -5.33
C GLN A 22 19.22 -2.97 -5.35
N GLY A 23 19.72 -2.44 -4.23
CA GLY A 23 20.05 -1.02 -4.13
C GLY A 23 21.13 -0.60 -5.12
N SER A 24 21.01 0.61 -5.67
CA SER A 24 22.02 1.18 -6.56
C SER A 24 22.90 2.21 -5.82
N PRO A 25 24.23 2.21 -6.04
CA PRO A 25 25.12 3.23 -5.47
C PRO A 25 24.70 4.66 -5.84
N SER A 26 24.16 4.85 -7.05
CA SER A 26 23.64 6.15 -7.51
C SER A 26 22.45 6.64 -6.69
N ARG A 27 21.53 5.74 -6.30
CA ARG A 27 20.42 6.06 -5.41
C ARG A 27 20.92 6.50 -4.04
N ASP A 28 21.91 5.80 -3.48
CA ASP A 28 22.46 6.14 -2.17
C ASP A 28 23.22 7.48 -2.20
N ALA A 29 23.95 7.76 -3.28
CA ALA A 29 24.59 9.05 -3.50
C ALA A 29 23.57 10.19 -3.61
N PHE A 30 22.46 9.99 -4.35
CA PHE A 30 21.37 10.97 -4.42
C PHE A 30 20.75 11.22 -3.04
N LYS A 31 20.49 10.17 -2.25
CA LYS A 31 19.96 10.31 -0.88
C LYS A 31 20.91 11.13 0.00
N HIS A 32 22.22 10.90 -0.09
CA HIS A 32 23.20 11.68 0.66
C HIS A 32 23.22 13.15 0.24
N TRP A 33 23.19 13.42 -1.07
CA TRP A 33 23.09 14.78 -1.59
C TRP A 33 21.77 15.46 -1.17
N HIS A 34 20.64 14.78 -1.24
CA HIS A 34 19.36 15.34 -0.78
C HIS A 34 19.38 15.68 0.71
N LYS A 35 20.02 14.83 1.53
CA LYS A 35 20.19 15.07 2.98
C LYS A 35 21.08 16.28 3.30
N SER A 36 21.90 16.75 2.36
CA SER A 36 22.72 17.96 2.55
C SER A 36 22.03 19.26 2.12
N LEU A 37 20.80 19.18 1.58
CA LEU A 37 19.99 20.34 1.23
C LEU A 37 19.44 21.08 2.46
N GLY A 38 18.61 22.11 2.23
CA GLY A 38 17.96 22.89 3.28
C GLY A 38 17.16 22.03 4.28
N LYS A 39 17.11 22.46 5.55
CA LYS A 39 16.45 21.71 6.64
C LYS A 39 14.92 21.57 6.49
N ASP A 40 14.33 22.39 5.63
CA ASP A 40 12.92 22.38 5.25
C ASP A 40 12.59 21.32 4.19
N LEU A 41 13.60 20.76 3.53
CA LEU A 41 13.45 19.72 2.51
C LEU A 41 13.55 18.33 3.15
N ILE A 42 12.51 17.97 3.90
CA ILE A 42 12.40 16.65 4.54
C ILE A 42 11.97 15.59 3.52
N ALA A 43 12.49 14.37 3.69
CA ALA A 43 12.12 13.21 2.89
C ALA A 43 12.19 11.94 3.75
N THR A 44 11.44 10.92 3.35
CA THR A 44 11.55 9.58 3.92
C THR A 44 11.65 8.56 2.80
N ASP A 45 12.39 7.50 3.08
CA ASP A 45 12.37 6.32 2.24
C ASP A 45 11.15 5.46 2.60
N LEU A 46 10.55 4.80 1.61
CA LEU A 46 9.63 3.69 1.84
C LEU A 46 10.41 2.41 1.52
N ASP A 47 10.54 1.52 2.50
CA ASP A 47 11.41 0.34 2.40
C ASP A 47 10.98 -0.61 1.28
N PHE A 48 9.75 -1.11 1.33
CA PHE A 48 9.27 -2.08 0.37
C PHE A 48 7.79 -1.89 0.05
N VAL A 49 7.48 -1.63 -1.23
CA VAL A 49 6.11 -1.40 -1.68
C VAL A 49 5.61 -2.62 -2.42
N LEU A 50 4.56 -3.25 -1.90
CA LEU A 50 3.89 -4.35 -2.59
C LEU A 50 2.99 -3.76 -3.68
N VAL A 51 3.24 -4.16 -4.91
CA VAL A 51 2.42 -3.76 -6.06
C VAL A 51 1.69 -4.96 -6.65
N SER A 52 0.53 -4.67 -7.25
CA SER A 52 -0.21 -5.56 -8.10
C SER A 52 -0.09 -5.07 -9.53
N ASP A 53 0.24 -5.95 -10.46
CA ASP A 53 0.13 -5.74 -11.90
C ASP A 53 -1.21 -6.25 -12.46
N SER A 54 -2.10 -6.76 -11.59
CA SER A 54 -3.33 -7.39 -12.05
C SER A 54 -4.15 -6.42 -12.91
N GLY A 55 -4.38 -6.82 -14.17
CA GLY A 55 -4.90 -5.93 -15.22
C GLY A 55 -6.28 -5.32 -14.97
N LEU A 56 -6.97 -5.71 -13.89
CA LEU A 56 -8.21 -5.04 -13.45
C LEU A 56 -7.93 -3.66 -12.86
N ALA A 57 -6.83 -3.49 -12.11
CA ALA A 57 -6.31 -2.21 -11.66
C ALA A 57 -4.90 -2.39 -11.07
N PRO A 58 -3.84 -2.02 -11.82
CA PRO A 58 -2.50 -1.98 -11.23
C PRO A 58 -2.47 -0.95 -10.09
N GLY A 59 -1.76 -1.24 -9.01
CA GLY A 59 -1.73 -0.35 -7.86
C GLY A 59 -0.92 -0.88 -6.67
N ILE A 60 -0.86 -0.06 -5.63
CA ILE A 60 -0.16 -0.38 -4.38
C ILE A 60 -1.09 -1.21 -3.50
N ILE A 61 -0.62 -2.39 -3.14
CA ILE A 61 -1.29 -3.34 -2.23
C ILE A 61 -1.06 -2.91 -0.79
N ALA A 62 0.21 -2.66 -0.44
CA ALA A 62 0.65 -2.27 0.89
C ALA A 62 2.06 -1.70 0.83
N VAL A 63 2.47 -0.98 1.88
CA VAL A 63 3.89 -0.70 2.16
C VAL A 63 4.32 -1.54 3.37
N LEU A 64 5.50 -2.13 3.26
CA LEU A 64 6.16 -2.86 4.33
C LEU A 64 7.39 -2.06 4.77
N ASP A 65 7.53 -1.93 6.08
CA ASP A 65 8.62 -1.22 6.75
C ASP A 65 9.31 -2.19 7.70
N TYR A 66 10.60 -2.47 7.47
CA TYR A 66 11.33 -3.47 8.24
C TYR A 66 12.20 -2.81 9.30
N LYS A 67 12.00 -3.20 10.55
CA LYS A 67 12.65 -2.59 11.71
C LYS A 67 13.37 -3.64 12.54
N ARG A 68 14.50 -3.24 13.14
CA ARG A 68 15.06 -3.99 14.27
C ARG A 68 14.21 -3.72 15.52
N PRO A 69 14.25 -4.58 16.55
CA PRO A 69 13.46 -4.43 17.78
C PRO A 69 13.46 -3.04 18.42
N GLU A 70 14.60 -2.36 18.39
CA GLU A 70 14.80 -1.05 19.02
C GLU A 70 14.60 0.12 18.05
N ASP A 71 14.42 -0.15 16.75
CA ASP A 71 14.20 0.89 15.77
C ASP A 71 12.79 1.46 15.96
N LYS A 72 12.72 2.79 16.02
CA LYS A 72 11.45 3.52 16.12
C LYS A 72 11.10 4.12 14.77
N LEU A 73 9.81 4.34 14.55
CA LEU A 73 9.37 5.19 13.45
C LEU A 73 9.87 6.62 13.68
N SER A 74 10.42 7.19 12.62
CA SER A 74 10.87 8.56 12.55
C SER A 74 9.71 9.53 12.32
N PHE A 75 9.97 10.81 12.59
CA PHE A 75 9.05 11.91 12.31
C PHE A 75 8.51 11.89 10.87
N THR A 76 9.39 11.69 9.89
CA THR A 76 9.02 11.73 8.46
C THR A 76 8.26 10.48 8.03
N GLU A 77 8.56 9.32 8.61
CA GLU A 77 7.81 8.08 8.37
C GLU A 77 6.37 8.22 8.84
N ILE A 78 6.15 8.74 10.05
CA ILE A 78 4.79 8.94 10.59
C ILE A 78 3.95 9.87 9.69
N ILE A 79 4.54 10.96 9.19
CA ILE A 79 3.86 11.86 8.25
C ILE A 79 3.46 11.11 6.98
N ALA A 80 4.40 10.40 6.36
CA ALA A 80 4.14 9.65 5.14
C ALA A 80 3.10 8.54 5.35
N TYR A 81 3.19 7.81 6.47
CA TYR A 81 2.30 6.68 6.76
C TYR A 81 0.88 7.16 7.01
N ASN A 82 0.69 8.25 7.77
CA ASN A 82 -0.64 8.84 7.93
C ASN A 82 -1.28 9.17 6.58
N GLN A 83 -0.52 9.79 5.68
CA GLN A 83 -1.03 10.16 4.36
C GLN A 83 -1.36 8.93 3.50
N LEU A 84 -0.54 7.88 3.54
CA LEU A 84 -0.78 6.64 2.81
C LEU A 84 -2.01 5.90 3.34
N VAL A 85 -2.19 5.85 4.68
CA VAL A 85 -3.38 5.28 5.31
C VAL A 85 -4.65 6.05 4.92
N GLU A 86 -4.59 7.39 4.87
CA GLU A 86 -5.71 8.21 4.37
C GLU A 86 -6.08 7.90 2.91
N PHE A 87 -5.10 7.53 2.08
CA PHE A 87 -5.33 7.05 0.72
C PHE A 87 -5.79 5.59 0.65
N GLY A 88 -6.00 4.93 1.79
CA GLY A 88 -6.43 3.53 1.87
C GLY A 88 -5.31 2.54 1.57
N ILE A 89 -4.05 2.96 1.61
CA ILE A 89 -2.88 2.09 1.43
C ILE A 89 -2.44 1.57 2.81
N PRO A 90 -2.58 0.27 3.10
CA PRO A 90 -2.17 -0.28 4.38
C PRO A 90 -0.65 -0.26 4.52
N ILE A 91 -0.20 0.03 5.73
CA ILE A 91 1.22 0.01 6.12
C ILE A 91 1.41 -1.09 7.16
N TYR A 92 2.40 -1.95 6.96
CA TYR A 92 2.76 -3.01 7.90
C TYR A 92 4.19 -2.81 8.38
N VAL A 93 4.35 -2.75 9.71
CA VAL A 93 5.64 -2.70 10.37
C VAL A 93 6.06 -4.14 10.70
N ILE A 94 7.20 -4.55 10.17
CA ILE A 94 7.78 -5.88 10.35
C ILE A 94 8.98 -5.74 11.26
N VAL A 95 8.85 -6.21 12.49
CA VAL A 95 9.90 -6.12 13.50
C VAL A 95 10.63 -7.46 13.57
N ALA A 96 11.94 -7.46 13.33
CA ALA A 96 12.77 -8.64 13.51
C ALA A 96 12.78 -9.10 14.98
N GLU A 97 13.06 -10.36 15.26
CA GLU A 97 13.13 -10.86 16.64
C GLU A 97 14.58 -11.17 17.05
N TYR A 98 14.95 -10.85 18.30
CA TYR A 98 16.20 -11.31 18.88
C TYR A 98 16.01 -12.69 19.54
N LEU A 99 16.88 -13.64 19.18
CA LEU A 99 17.00 -14.92 19.87
C LEU A 99 18.43 -15.06 20.35
N ASP A 100 18.62 -15.27 21.66
CA ASP A 100 19.94 -15.39 22.30
C ASP A 100 20.90 -14.23 21.97
N GLY A 101 20.37 -13.01 21.93
CA GLY A 101 21.13 -11.80 21.63
C GLY A 101 21.55 -11.64 20.15
N LYS A 102 21.04 -12.49 19.25
CA LYS A 102 21.30 -12.42 17.81
C LYS A 102 20.00 -12.20 17.04
N LEU A 103 20.09 -11.48 15.93
CA LEU A 103 18.95 -11.28 15.04
C LEU A 103 18.55 -12.63 14.47
N SER A 104 17.31 -13.04 14.73
CA SER A 104 16.76 -14.29 14.20
C SER A 104 16.14 -14.09 12.82
N GLU A 105 15.83 -15.19 12.14
CA GLU A 105 15.02 -15.16 10.91
C GLU A 105 13.51 -15.04 11.18
N LYS A 106 13.13 -14.81 12.44
CA LYS A 106 11.74 -14.63 12.86
C LYS A 106 11.40 -13.14 12.95
N PHE A 107 10.12 -12.82 12.75
CA PHE A 107 9.64 -11.45 12.83
C PHE A 107 8.19 -11.40 13.31
N THR A 108 7.81 -10.24 13.85
CA THR A 108 6.46 -9.89 14.24
C THR A 108 5.91 -8.85 13.27
N ILE A 109 4.66 -9.02 12.83
CA ILE A 109 4.01 -8.10 11.89
C ILE A 109 2.87 -7.40 12.59
N ARG A 110 2.84 -6.07 12.49
CA ARG A 110 1.73 -5.23 12.97
C ARG A 110 1.28 -4.29 11.86
N GLN A 111 0.00 -3.94 11.84
CA GLN A 111 -0.51 -2.89 10.97
C GLN A 111 -0.37 -1.54 11.65
N TYR A 112 0.12 -0.55 10.93
CA TYR A 112 0.11 0.83 11.36
C TYR A 112 -1.25 1.45 11.03
N PHE A 113 -1.85 2.17 11.99
CA PHE A 113 -3.10 2.89 11.80
C PHE A 113 -2.89 4.40 11.75
N THR A 114 -2.21 4.97 12.74
CA THR A 114 -1.97 6.41 12.82
C THR A 114 -0.83 6.70 13.79
N GLY A 115 -0.36 7.93 13.82
CA GLY A 115 0.67 8.38 14.74
C GLY A 115 0.75 9.90 14.78
N ASN A 116 1.24 10.45 15.88
CA ASN A 116 1.50 11.87 16.00
C ASN A 116 2.99 12.15 15.70
N PRO A 117 3.33 12.85 14.61
CA PRO A 117 4.74 13.09 14.30
C PRO A 117 5.44 13.94 15.38
N ARG A 118 4.70 14.70 16.19
CA ARG A 118 5.27 15.50 17.29
C ARG A 118 5.47 14.71 18.58
N LYS A 119 4.96 13.48 18.66
CA LYS A 119 5.04 12.57 19.81
C LYS A 119 5.18 11.14 19.29
N LEU A 120 6.42 10.73 19.01
CA LEU A 120 6.71 9.47 18.32
C LEU A 120 6.21 8.23 19.09
N GLU A 121 5.99 8.36 20.39
CA GLU A 121 5.37 7.36 21.26
C GLU A 121 3.87 7.16 21.02
N ASP A 122 3.17 8.13 20.41
CA ASP A 122 1.72 8.07 20.13
C ASP A 122 1.41 7.27 18.83
N VAL A 123 2.33 6.40 18.39
CA VAL A 123 2.11 5.52 17.23
C VAL A 123 1.12 4.42 17.62
N GLN A 124 0.04 4.32 16.85
CA GLN A 124 -0.98 3.28 17.00
C GLN A 124 -0.71 2.17 16.00
N LEU A 125 -0.26 1.03 16.54
CA LEU A 125 -0.15 -0.23 15.83
C LEU A 125 -1.28 -1.17 16.27
N SER A 126 -1.66 -2.08 15.39
CA SER A 126 -2.53 -3.20 15.76
C SER A 126 -1.86 -4.13 16.77
N GLU A 127 -2.67 -5.01 17.34
CA GLU A 127 -2.16 -6.27 17.88
C GLU A 127 -1.35 -7.02 16.81
N PRO A 128 -0.37 -7.85 17.21
CA PRO A 128 0.39 -8.67 16.27
C PRO A 128 -0.52 -9.48 15.34
N ILE A 129 -0.40 -9.24 14.03
CA ILE A 129 -1.05 -10.06 13.00
C ILE A 129 -0.37 -11.43 12.92
N LEU A 130 0.96 -11.41 13.02
CA LEU A 130 1.79 -12.59 13.19
C LEU A 130 2.86 -12.27 14.25
N MET A 131 3.23 -13.27 15.05
CA MET A 131 4.25 -13.16 16.09
C MET A 131 5.26 -14.29 15.93
N ASN A 132 6.56 -14.00 16.01
CA ASN A 132 7.64 -14.98 15.81
C ASN A 132 7.50 -15.80 14.50
N ALA A 133 7.03 -15.15 13.45
CA ALA A 133 6.70 -15.77 12.18
C ALA A 133 7.94 -16.24 11.44
N SER A 134 7.87 -17.44 10.88
CA SER A 134 8.81 -17.95 9.89
C SER A 134 8.60 -17.31 8.51
N ARG A 135 9.57 -17.52 7.61
CA ARG A 135 9.47 -17.12 6.20
C ARG A 135 8.22 -17.70 5.51
N ASP A 136 7.89 -18.96 5.75
CA ASP A 136 6.70 -19.60 5.15
C ASP A 136 5.39 -18.99 5.65
N GLU A 137 5.33 -18.60 6.92
CA GLU A 137 4.16 -17.92 7.49
C GLU A 137 4.00 -16.52 6.89
N TYR A 138 5.10 -15.80 6.70
CA TYR A 138 5.09 -14.53 5.98
C TYR A 138 4.64 -14.67 4.54
N GLU A 139 5.14 -15.66 3.81
CA GLU A 139 4.73 -15.87 2.43
C GLU A 139 3.22 -16.13 2.33
N ARG A 140 2.68 -16.96 3.23
CA ARG A 140 1.23 -17.21 3.30
C ARG A 140 0.45 -15.94 3.62
N TRP A 141 0.93 -15.14 4.57
CA TRP A 141 0.32 -13.86 4.92
C TRP A 141 0.36 -12.86 3.76
N GLU A 142 1.50 -12.68 3.10
CA GLU A 142 1.65 -11.78 1.95
C GLU A 142 0.71 -12.21 0.80
N ARG A 143 0.67 -13.51 0.49
CA ARG A 143 -0.27 -14.05 -0.51
C ARG A 143 -1.73 -13.73 -0.17
N ARG A 144 -2.10 -13.83 1.11
CA ARG A 144 -3.45 -13.50 1.57
C ARG A 144 -3.79 -12.03 1.33
N ILE A 145 -2.94 -11.09 1.75
CA ILE A 145 -3.22 -9.64 1.54
C ILE A 145 -3.28 -9.28 0.05
N ARG A 146 -2.51 -9.95 -0.81
CA ARG A 146 -2.61 -9.79 -2.27
C ARG A 146 -3.96 -10.28 -2.81
N LEU A 147 -4.48 -11.40 -2.30
CA LEU A 147 -5.79 -11.92 -2.67
C LEU A 147 -6.91 -10.99 -2.17
N GLU A 148 -6.80 -10.47 -0.95
CA GLU A 148 -7.74 -9.50 -0.38
C GLU A 148 -7.79 -8.22 -1.23
N TYR A 149 -6.64 -7.69 -1.62
CA TYR A 149 -6.56 -6.54 -2.55
C TYR A 149 -7.28 -6.83 -3.87
N LYS A 150 -6.99 -7.98 -4.51
CA LYS A 150 -7.65 -8.38 -5.76
C LYS A 150 -9.16 -8.53 -5.59
N HIS A 151 -9.61 -9.05 -4.46
CA HIS A 151 -11.03 -9.18 -4.15
C HIS A 151 -11.69 -7.81 -4.03
N SER A 152 -11.08 -6.89 -3.26
CA SER A 152 -11.56 -5.51 -3.10
C SER A 152 -11.69 -4.78 -4.44
N LEU A 153 -10.71 -4.91 -5.34
CA LEU A 153 -10.80 -4.35 -6.69
C LEU A 153 -11.96 -4.94 -7.50
N THR A 154 -12.16 -6.25 -7.41
CA THR A 154 -13.26 -6.92 -8.11
C THR A 154 -14.62 -6.43 -7.62
N GLN A 155 -14.77 -6.21 -6.31
CA GLN A 155 -15.99 -5.65 -5.72
C GLN A 155 -16.22 -4.20 -6.15
N LEU A 156 -15.18 -3.37 -6.16
CA LEU A 156 -15.26 -1.99 -6.64
C LEU A 156 -15.67 -1.92 -8.11
N GLU A 157 -15.09 -2.76 -8.96
CA GLU A 157 -15.44 -2.81 -10.39
C GLU A 157 -16.87 -3.30 -10.60
N TYR A 158 -17.33 -4.29 -9.83
CA TYR A 158 -18.70 -4.75 -9.85
C TYR A 158 -19.68 -3.65 -9.42
N ALA A 159 -19.39 -2.93 -8.33
CA ALA A 159 -20.18 -1.80 -7.87
C ALA A 159 -20.23 -0.69 -8.92
N ARG A 160 -19.10 -0.36 -9.55
CA ARG A 160 -19.01 0.63 -10.64
C ARG A 160 -19.93 0.27 -11.80
N LYS A 161 -19.85 -0.96 -12.31
CA LYS A 161 -20.69 -1.44 -13.42
C LYS A 161 -22.18 -1.40 -13.08
N ARG A 162 -22.56 -1.72 -11.84
CA ARG A 162 -23.98 -1.66 -11.40
C ARG A 162 -24.52 -0.23 -11.40
N VAL A 163 -23.74 0.72 -10.88
CA VAL A 163 -24.13 2.14 -10.88
C VAL A 163 -24.21 2.68 -12.30
N GLU A 164 -23.25 2.34 -13.17
CA GLU A 164 -23.28 2.72 -14.58
C GLU A 164 -24.52 2.16 -15.30
N ALA A 165 -24.86 0.89 -15.09
CA ALA A 165 -26.06 0.28 -15.64
C ALA A 165 -27.35 0.96 -15.13
N ALA A 166 -27.40 1.30 -13.84
CA ALA A 166 -28.52 2.04 -13.26
C ALA A 166 -28.66 3.45 -13.87
N ASN A 167 -27.54 4.17 -14.02
CA ASN A 167 -27.50 5.47 -14.66
C ASN A 167 -27.96 5.40 -16.12
N ASN A 168 -27.49 4.41 -16.88
CA ASN A 168 -27.91 4.19 -18.26
C ASN A 168 -29.41 3.87 -18.36
N ARG A 169 -29.94 3.03 -17.47
CA ARG A 169 -31.38 2.74 -17.40
C ARG A 169 -32.20 4.00 -17.10
N TYR A 170 -31.74 4.84 -16.18
CA TYR A 170 -32.41 6.09 -15.84
C TYR A 170 -32.41 7.08 -17.02
N ARG A 171 -31.29 7.21 -17.73
CA ARG A 171 -31.17 8.03 -18.96
C ARG A 171 -32.18 7.59 -20.02
N LEU A 172 -32.32 6.28 -20.25
CA LEU A 172 -33.29 5.75 -21.20
C LEU A 172 -34.73 6.09 -20.82
N ILE A 173 -35.08 5.94 -19.53
CA ILE A 173 -36.44 6.28 -19.04
C ILE A 173 -36.70 7.79 -19.18
N ALA A 174 -35.77 8.65 -18.75
CA ALA A 174 -35.90 10.11 -18.85
C ALA A 174 -36.11 10.58 -20.29
N SER A 175 -35.34 9.99 -21.23
CA SER A 175 -35.50 10.23 -22.66
C SER A 175 -36.88 9.79 -23.18
N ALA A 176 -37.38 8.64 -22.73
CA ALA A 176 -38.68 8.12 -23.17
C ALA A 176 -39.87 8.98 -22.69
N ILE A 177 -39.75 9.62 -21.52
CA ILE A 177 -40.81 10.45 -20.94
C ILE A 177 -40.66 11.96 -21.24
N GLY A 178 -39.68 12.34 -22.07
CA GLY A 178 -39.43 13.74 -22.44
C GLY A 178 -39.05 14.65 -21.26
N LYS A 179 -38.51 14.09 -20.16
CA LYS A 179 -38.06 14.88 -19.00
C LYS A 179 -36.56 15.10 -19.03
N ALA A 180 -36.14 16.32 -18.72
CA ALA A 180 -34.73 16.64 -18.51
C ALA A 180 -34.20 15.84 -17.31
N LEU A 181 -32.98 15.31 -17.44
CA LEU A 181 -32.26 14.68 -16.34
C LEU A 181 -31.96 15.75 -15.28
N PRO A 182 -32.19 15.48 -13.99
CA PRO A 182 -31.77 16.42 -12.96
C PRO A 182 -30.25 16.52 -12.97
N THR A 183 -29.73 17.74 -12.92
CA THR A 183 -28.30 18.05 -13.00
C THR A 183 -27.48 17.49 -11.83
N GLU A 184 -28.13 17.04 -10.76
CA GLU A 184 -27.50 16.49 -9.55
C GLU A 184 -27.56 14.96 -9.45
N PHE A 185 -27.81 14.24 -10.55
CA PHE A 185 -27.95 12.78 -10.47
C PHE A 185 -26.63 12.08 -10.14
N TRP A 186 -26.56 11.61 -8.89
CA TRP A 186 -25.51 10.80 -8.26
C TRP A 186 -24.10 11.34 -8.47
N LYS A 187 -23.69 12.31 -7.65
CA LYS A 187 -22.27 12.56 -7.43
C LYS A 187 -21.67 11.29 -6.84
N TRP A 188 -20.92 10.56 -7.66
CA TRP A 188 -20.22 9.32 -7.33
C TRP A 188 -19.52 9.38 -5.95
N ASP A 189 -18.96 10.55 -5.64
CA ASP A 189 -18.25 10.81 -4.39
C ASP A 189 -19.11 10.63 -3.15
N GLU A 190 -20.42 10.93 -3.20
CA GLU A 190 -21.31 10.79 -2.03
C GLU A 190 -21.69 9.34 -1.73
N LEU A 191 -21.88 8.53 -2.79
CA LEU A 191 -22.17 7.10 -2.66
C LEU A 191 -20.94 6.32 -2.18
N LEU A 192 -19.77 6.61 -2.75
CA LEU A 192 -18.51 5.96 -2.35
C LEU A 192 -18.13 6.32 -0.91
N LYS A 193 -18.35 7.57 -0.47
CA LYS A 193 -18.20 7.96 0.94
C LYS A 193 -19.15 7.20 1.88
N LYS A 194 -20.38 6.91 1.43
CA LYS A 194 -21.39 6.21 2.25
C LYS A 194 -21.13 4.70 2.37
N GLU A 195 -20.51 4.09 1.37
CA GLU A 195 -20.11 2.68 1.37
C GLU A 195 -18.79 2.46 2.11
N SER A 196 -17.78 3.32 1.88
CA SER A 196 -16.48 3.24 2.58
C SER A 196 -16.61 3.44 4.10
N GLY A 197 -17.45 4.37 4.55
CA GLY A 197 -17.70 4.60 5.98
C GLY A 197 -18.47 3.48 6.70
N LYS A 198 -19.02 2.49 5.98
CA LYS A 198 -19.67 1.31 6.61
C LYS A 198 -18.68 0.18 6.91
N ASN A 199 -17.54 0.13 6.21
CA ASN A 199 -16.53 -0.91 6.43
C ASN A 199 -15.58 -0.59 7.60
N THR A 200 -15.48 0.68 8.03
CA THR A 200 -14.63 1.07 9.16
C THR A 200 -15.23 0.79 10.53
N ASN A 201 -16.51 0.41 10.62
CA ASN A 201 -17.19 0.08 11.89
C ASN A 201 -17.33 -1.44 12.14
N ARG A 202 -16.55 -2.26 11.44
CA ARG A 202 -16.42 -3.70 11.70
C ARG A 202 -14.98 -4.03 12.07
N SER A 203 -14.56 -3.56 13.23
CA SER A 203 -13.34 -3.98 13.93
C SER A 203 -13.60 -3.94 15.42
#